data_AF-A0A0P9DSP0-F1
#
_entry.id   AF-A0A0P9DSP0-F1
#
_cell.length_a   1.000
_cell.length_b   1.000
_cell.length_c   1.000
_cell.angle_alpha   90.00
_cell.angle_beta   90.00
_cell.angle_gamma   90.00
#
_symmetry.space_group_name_H-M   'P 1'
#
loop_
_entity.id
_entity.type
_entity.pdbx_description
1 polymer ?
#
loop_
_entity_poly.entity_id
_entity_poly.type
_entity_poly.pdbx_seq_one_letter_code
_entity_poly.pdbx_strand_id
1 'polypeptide(L)' 'MLAVKAQSIDVTREPSEIYEQEINIMKVRGFRVSEVVHLEPYDKAHAMIVAKKENI' A
#
# COMPACT_ATOMS: atom_id res chain seq x y z
N MET A 1 -4.09 -7.74 5.62
CA MET A 1 -4.28 -7.27 4.23
C MET A 1 -4.82 -5.86 4.30
N LEU A 2 -4.26 -4.92 3.55
CA LEU A 2 -4.69 -3.52 3.46
C LEU A 2 -5.01 -3.20 2.00
N ALA A 3 -6.15 -2.55 1.75
CA ALA A 3 -6.45 -1.95 0.46
C ALA A 3 -6.06 -0.46 0.50
N VAL A 4 -5.20 -0.05 -0.44
CA VAL A 4 -4.74 1.34 -0.55
C VAL A 4 -5.35 1.96 -1.80
N LYS A 5 -6.09 3.05 -1.59
CA LYS A 5 -6.67 3.88 -2.65
C LYS A 5 -5.93 5.22 -2.65
N ALA A 6 -4.99 5.38 -3.59
CA ALA A 6 -4.11 6.55 -3.64
C ALA A 6 -4.91 7.86 -3.72
N GLN A 7 -5.94 7.89 -4.59
CA GLN A 7 -6.79 9.07 -4.79
C GLN A 7 -7.63 9.46 -3.56
N SER A 8 -7.79 8.59 -2.57
CA SER A 8 -8.48 8.93 -1.32
C SER A 8 -7.53 9.39 -0.22
N ILE A 9 -6.21 9.26 -0.44
CA ILE A 9 -5.17 9.77 0.46
C ILE A 9 -4.75 11.15 -0.01
N ASP A 10 -4.28 11.24 -1.25
CA ASP A 10 -3.85 12.50 -1.86
C ASP A 10 -3.95 12.40 -3.38
N VAL A 11 -4.78 13.24 -4.00
CA VAL A 11 -4.98 13.27 -5.46
C VAL A 11 -3.87 14.00 -6.21
N THR A 12 -3.04 14.78 -5.49
CA THR A 12 -1.99 15.62 -6.09
C THR A 12 -0.67 14.89 -6.27
N ARG A 13 -0.52 13.73 -5.62
CA ARG A 13 0.69 12.92 -5.60
C ARG A 13 0.55 11.71 -6.49
N GLU A 14 1.68 11.23 -7.01
CA GLU A 14 1.71 10.01 -7.81
C GLU A 14 1.31 8.80 -6.95
N PRO A 15 0.44 7.89 -7.44
CA PRO A 15 -0.01 6.73 -6.68
C PRO A 15 1.13 5.86 -6.13
N SER A 16 2.22 5.74 -6.89
CA SER A 16 3.43 4.99 -6.49
C SER A 16 4.06 5.55 -5.21
N GLU A 17 4.16 6.88 -5.08
CA GLU A 17 4.70 7.53 -3.89
C GLU A 17 3.85 7.24 -2.65
N ILE A 18 2.52 7.21 -2.83
CA ILE A 18 1.58 6.90 -1.76
C ILE A 18 1.73 5.44 -1.33
N TYR A 19 1.88 4.50 -2.27
CA TYR A 19 2.10 3.10 -1.94
C TYR A 19 3.40 2.89 -1.15
N GLU A 20 4.49 3.51 -1.58
CA GLU A 20 5.77 3.43 -0.87
C GLU A 20 5.69 4.00 0.55
N GLN A 21 4.99 5.12 0.71
CA GLN A 21 4.74 5.72 2.03
C GLN A 21 3.98 4.76 2.95
N GLU A 22 2.88 4.18 2.47
CA GLU A 22 2.07 3.24 3.27
C GLU A 22 2.85 1.96 3.63
N ILE A 23 3.65 1.44 2.69
CA ILE A 23 4.55 0.31 2.93
C ILE A 23 5.57 0.65 4.03
N ASN A 24 6.15 1.85 4.01
CA ASN A 24 7.10 2.28 5.03
C ASN A 24 6.45 2.44 6.41
N ILE A 25 5.24 2.99 6.47
CA ILE A 25 4.46 3.08 7.72
C ILE A 25 4.20 1.67 8.29
N MET A 26 3.85 0.71 7.44
CA MET A 26 3.68 -0.69 7.85
C MET A 26 4.96 -1.29 8.42
N LYS A 27 6.10 -1.10 7.75
CA LYS A 27 7.41 -1.60 8.21
C LYS A 27 7.76 -1.04 9.59
N VAL A 28 7.61 0.27 9.79
CA VAL A 28 7.86 0.93 11.09
C VAL A 28 6.94 0.39 12.19
N ARG A 29 5.72 -0.02 11.84
CA ARG A 29 4.75 -0.61 12.77
C ARG A 29 4.97 -2.12 13.02
N GLY A 30 6.05 -2.70 12.53
CA GLY A 30 6.37 -4.12 12.71
C GLY A 30 5.59 -5.06 11.79
N PHE A 31 5.12 -4.56 10.65
CA PHE A 31 4.53 -5.41 9.61
C PHE A 31 5.55 -5.67 8.51
N ARG A 32 5.72 -6.94 8.17
CA ARG A 32 6.46 -7.37 6.99
C ARG A 32 5.51 -7.46 5.81
N VAL A 33 5.69 -6.57 4.83
CA VAL A 33 4.96 -6.61 3.56
C VAL A 33 5.44 -7.83 2.76
N SER A 34 4.50 -8.70 2.38
CA SER A 34 4.77 -9.90 1.60
C SER A 34 4.50 -9.70 0.12
N GLU A 35 3.48 -8.91 -0.23
CA GLU A 35 3.05 -8.74 -1.62
C GLU A 35 2.31 -7.41 -1.80
N VAL A 36 2.46 -6.81 -2.98
CA VAL A 36 1.73 -5.62 -3.42
C VAL A 36 1.13 -5.92 -4.79
N VAL A 37 -0.20 -5.94 -4.87
CA VAL A 37 -0.95 -6.25 -6.08
C VAL A 37 -1.57 -4.96 -6.60
N HIS A 38 -1.17 -4.51 -7.78
CA HIS A 38 -1.81 -3.39 -8.47
C HIS A 38 -3.07 -3.89 -9.17
N LEU A 39 -4.17 -3.15 -9.06
CA LEU A 39 -5.45 -3.55 -9.65
C LEU A 39 -5.63 -3.04 -11.08
N GLU A 40 -4.62 -2.41 -11.68
CA GLU A 40 -4.67 -1.94 -13.06
C GLU A 40 -4.65 -3.10 -14.06
N PRO A 41 -5.51 -3.09 -15.09
CA PRO A 41 -6.35 -1.97 -15.56
C PRO A 41 -7.77 -1.92 -14.98
N TYR A 42 -8.15 -2.83 -14.07
CA TYR A 42 -9.52 -2.95 -13.56
C TYR A 42 -9.90 -1.78 -12.65
N ASP A 43 -9.00 -1.37 -11.76
CA ASP A 43 -9.19 -0.21 -10.90
C ASP A 43 -7.92 0.66 -10.86
N LYS A 44 -8.03 1.89 -11.36
CA LYS A 44 -6.91 2.82 -11.51
C LYS A 44 -6.51 3.39 -10.16
N ALA A 45 -5.20 3.55 -9.93
CA ALA A 45 -4.68 4.10 -8.68
C ALA A 45 -5.10 3.33 -7.40
N HIS A 46 -5.40 2.03 -7.53
CA HIS A 46 -5.65 1.12 -6.42
C HIS A 46 -4.59 0.02 -6.34
N ALA A 47 -4.15 -0.27 -5.12
CA ALA A 47 -3.26 -1.38 -4.82
C ALA A 47 -3.72 -2.12 -3.56
N MET A 48 -3.53 -3.43 -3.54
CA MET A 48 -3.71 -4.27 -2.37
C MET A 48 -2.35 -4.66 -1.80
N ILE A 49 -2.15 -4.39 -0.52
CA ILE A 49 -0.92 -4.71 0.20
C ILE A 49 -1.20 -5.86 1.15
N VAL A 50 -0.52 -6.99 0.95
CA VAL A 50 -0.52 -8.11 1.88
C VAL A 50 0.66 -7.96 2.81
N ALA A 51 0.38 -7.92 4.11
CA ALA A 51 1.40 -7.80 5.14
C ALA A 51 1.07 -8.75 6.30
N LYS A 52 2.12 -9.29 6.92
CA LYS A 52 2.06 -10.11 8.12
C LYS A 52 2.70 -9.33 9.28
N LYS A 53 2.07 -9.35 10.45
CA LYS A 53 2.69 -8.82 11.66
C LYS A 53 3.87 -9.70 12.01
N GLU A 54 5.05 -9.12 12.12
CA GLU A 54 6.23 -9.85 12.59
C GLU A 54 6.14 -9.84 14.12
N ASN A 55 5.78 -10.98 14.70
CA ASN A 55 5.79 -11.16 16.15
C ASN A 55 7.27 -11.35 16.54
N ILE A 56 7.89 -10.27 17.03
CA ILE A 56 9.15 -10.32 17.77
C ILE A 56 8.83 -10.72 19.21
#